data_AF-A0AA40EI35-F1
#
_entry.id   AF-A0AA40EI35-F1
#
_cell.length_a   1.000
_cell.length_b   1.000
_cell.length_c   1.000
_cell.angle_alpha   90.00
_cell.angle_beta   90.00
_cell.angle_gamma   90.00
#
_symmetry.space_group_name_H-M   'P 1'
#
loop_
_entity.id
_entity.type
_entity.pdbx_description
1 polymer ?
#
loop_
_entity_poly.entity_id
_entity_poly.type
_entity_poly.pdbx_seq_one_letter_code
_entity_poly.pdbx_strand_id
1 'polypeptide(L)'
;MQALALGLPCIAPRWVTMCLDKNELVDWSPFLLCAGQSAFLGDAIRSRSLTPYDPATARLAEVVSQRTKLLQGSRILAVVKKSVESKKMAYVFLARALGASLTRAYSVDEAKVAVKAAEEAGQPFDWVYVDGKSVEQALFSTGSTTGGNKKRKRASMPAPGAEASEPPLKKIRTLDDELFIQSLILGRLIEEGEM
;
A
#
# COMPACT_ATOMS: atom_id res chain seq x y z
N MET A 1 11.71 -2.85 -6.64
CA MET A 1 10.62 -2.16 -5.91
C MET A 1 10.76 -0.64 -5.87
N GLN A 2 11.84 -0.06 -5.34
CA GLN A 2 11.96 1.42 -5.24
C GLN A 2 11.84 2.12 -6.60
N ALA A 3 12.49 1.61 -7.64
CA ALA A 3 12.38 2.15 -9.00
C ALA A 3 10.93 2.08 -9.55
N LEU A 4 10.15 1.06 -9.18
CA LEU A 4 8.72 0.98 -9.53
C LEU A 4 7.94 2.10 -8.83
N ALA A 5 8.12 2.26 -7.52
CA ALA A 5 7.45 3.29 -6.73
C ALA A 5 7.82 4.73 -7.14
N LEU A 6 9.04 4.93 -7.65
CA LEU A 6 9.54 6.22 -8.14
C LEU A 6 9.25 6.45 -9.63
N GLY A 7 8.69 5.47 -10.35
CA GLY A 7 8.45 5.60 -11.79
C GLY A 7 9.72 5.57 -12.66
N LEU A 8 10.85 5.11 -12.12
CA LEU A 8 12.14 5.07 -12.82
C LEU A 8 12.32 3.76 -13.62
N PRO A 9 12.81 3.81 -14.87
CA PRO A 9 12.98 2.61 -15.69
C PRO A 9 14.01 1.66 -15.07
N CYS A 10 13.68 0.37 -15.05
CA CYS A 10 14.62 -0.70 -14.74
C CYS A 10 15.12 -1.26 -16.07
N ILE A 11 16.38 -1.02 -16.43
CA ILE A 11 16.89 -1.32 -17.77
C ILE A 11 17.95 -2.43 -17.72
N ALA A 12 18.03 -3.19 -18.80
CA ALA A 12 19.04 -4.23 -18.96
C ALA A 12 20.46 -3.61 -19.04
N PRO A 13 21.50 -4.26 -18.48
CA PRO A 13 22.88 -3.77 -18.56
C PRO A 13 23.39 -3.55 -20.00
N ARG A 14 22.81 -4.27 -20.96
CA ARG A 14 23.11 -4.13 -22.39
C ARG A 14 22.88 -2.71 -22.94
N TRP A 15 22.01 -1.92 -22.31
CA TRP A 15 21.83 -0.51 -22.70
C TRP A 15 23.13 0.28 -22.49
N VAL A 16 23.83 0.04 -21.38
CA VAL A 16 25.11 0.70 -21.06
C VAL A 16 26.17 0.36 -22.10
N THR A 17 26.34 -0.93 -22.41
CA THR A 17 27.31 -1.35 -23.43
C THR A 17 26.97 -0.77 -24.81
N MET A 18 25.68 -0.70 -25.17
CA MET A 18 25.27 -0.12 -26.44
C MET A 18 25.55 1.39 -26.52
N CYS A 19 25.37 2.14 -25.43
CA CYS A 19 25.76 3.54 -25.38
C CYS A 19 27.27 3.74 -25.57
N LEU A 20 28.08 2.86 -24.95
CA LEU A 20 29.54 2.91 -25.09
C LEU A 20 29.98 2.59 -26.53
N ASP A 21 29.43 1.52 -27.13
CA ASP A 21 29.78 1.08 -28.48
C ASP A 21 29.46 2.14 -29.53
N LYS A 22 28.36 2.89 -29.36
CA LYS A 22 27.97 3.97 -30.26
C LYS A 22 28.53 5.33 -29.89
N ASN A 23 29.15 5.45 -28.72
CA ASN A 23 29.60 6.72 -28.14
C ASN A 23 28.47 7.78 -28.08
N GLU A 24 27.24 7.35 -27.79
CA GLU A 24 26.05 8.21 -27.69
C GLU A 24 25.06 7.63 -26.67
N LEU A 25 24.18 8.47 -26.12
CA LEU A 25 23.04 7.99 -25.33
C LEU A 25 21.93 7.50 -26.26
N VAL A 26 21.71 6.18 -26.31
CA VAL A 26 20.64 5.59 -27.13
C VAL A 26 19.32 5.50 -26.36
N ASP A 27 18.21 5.36 -27.10
CA ASP A 27 16.90 5.10 -26.50
C ASP A 27 16.94 3.87 -25.58
N TRP A 28 16.43 4.05 -24.36
CA TRP A 28 16.40 3.01 -23.32
C TRP A 28 15.16 2.12 -23.42
N SER A 29 14.12 2.54 -24.15
CA SER A 29 12.83 1.84 -24.24
C SER A 29 12.96 0.36 -24.64
N PRO A 30 13.80 -0.02 -25.64
CA PRO A 30 13.99 -1.43 -26.03
C PRO A 30 14.68 -2.30 -24.97
N PHE A 31 15.29 -1.67 -23.96
CA PHE A 31 16.04 -2.35 -22.90
C PHE A 31 15.27 -2.37 -21.57
N LEU A 32 14.02 -1.90 -21.55
CA LEU A 32 13.18 -1.87 -20.37
C LEU A 32 12.84 -3.30 -19.91
N LEU A 33 13.12 -3.60 -18.65
CA LEU A 33 12.77 -4.87 -18.01
C LEU A 33 11.30 -4.89 -17.60
N CYS A 34 10.75 -6.10 -17.48
CA CYS A 34 9.41 -6.31 -16.93
C CYS A 34 9.27 -5.72 -15.51
N ALA A 35 8.04 -5.44 -15.10
CA ALA A 35 7.76 -4.95 -13.75
C ALA A 35 7.97 -6.05 -12.70
N GLY A 36 7.60 -7.29 -13.04
CA GLY A 36 7.76 -8.47 -12.20
C GLY A 36 6.69 -9.53 -12.46
N GLN A 37 6.75 -10.61 -11.70
CA GLN A 37 5.73 -11.66 -11.67
C GLN A 37 4.53 -11.21 -10.84
N SER A 38 3.33 -11.37 -11.38
CA SER A 38 2.10 -10.93 -10.72
C SER A 38 1.25 -12.11 -10.27
N ALA A 39 1.17 -12.31 -8.95
CA ALA A 39 0.26 -13.30 -8.34
C ALA A 39 -1.21 -12.99 -8.68
N PHE A 40 -1.57 -11.69 -8.69
CA PHE A 40 -2.91 -11.21 -9.08
C PHE A 40 -3.31 -11.62 -10.51
N LEU A 41 -2.35 -11.77 -11.43
CA LEU A 41 -2.60 -12.19 -12.81
C LEU A 41 -2.30 -13.69 -13.02
N GLY A 42 -2.36 -14.50 -11.97
CA GLY A 42 -2.07 -15.94 -12.04
C GLY A 42 -0.61 -16.22 -12.40
N ASP A 43 0.32 -15.58 -11.69
CA ASP A 43 1.77 -15.73 -11.84
C ASP A 43 2.35 -15.27 -13.20
N ALA A 44 1.59 -14.49 -13.96
CA ALA A 44 2.05 -13.93 -15.23
C ALA A 44 3.16 -12.87 -15.02
N ILE A 45 4.12 -12.82 -15.96
CA ILE A 45 5.14 -11.75 -15.99
C ILE A 45 4.51 -10.50 -16.61
N ARG A 46 4.42 -9.42 -15.83
CA ARG A 46 3.81 -8.18 -16.29
C ARG A 46 4.85 -7.23 -16.87
N SER A 47 4.62 -6.81 -18.11
CA SER A 47 5.37 -5.74 -18.75
C SER A 47 5.18 -4.41 -18.01
N ARG A 48 6.25 -3.63 -17.94
CA ARG A 48 6.21 -2.29 -17.38
C ARG A 48 5.79 -1.29 -18.47
N SER A 49 4.90 -0.37 -18.14
CA SER A 49 4.53 0.76 -18.99
C SER A 49 5.07 2.03 -18.39
N LEU A 50 5.97 2.71 -19.09
CA LEU A 50 6.50 4.03 -18.72
C LEU A 50 6.41 4.92 -19.96
N THR A 51 6.14 6.20 -19.75
CA THR A 51 6.26 7.20 -20.81
C THR A 51 7.74 7.34 -21.16
N PRO A 52 8.16 7.06 -22.40
CA PRO A 52 9.54 7.27 -22.82
C PRO A 52 9.94 8.74 -22.67
N TYR A 53 11.20 8.95 -22.34
CA TYR A 53 11.80 10.29 -22.28
C TYR A 53 13.23 10.22 -22.80
N ASP A 54 13.71 11.33 -23.34
CA ASP A 54 15.06 11.45 -23.86
C ASP A 54 16.09 11.36 -22.70
N PRO A 55 16.98 10.37 -22.69
CA PRO A 55 17.98 10.22 -21.63
C PRO A 55 18.99 11.38 -21.57
N ALA A 56 19.19 12.14 -22.65
CA ALA A 56 20.15 13.24 -22.68
C ALA A 56 19.63 14.52 -22.01
N THR A 57 18.32 14.76 -22.08
CA THR A 57 17.69 15.99 -21.60
C THR A 57 16.86 15.81 -20.32
N ALA A 58 16.55 14.57 -19.94
CA ALA A 58 15.72 14.28 -18.79
C ALA A 58 16.33 14.75 -17.45
N ARG A 59 15.49 15.39 -16.64
CA ARG A 59 15.82 15.77 -15.26
C ARG A 59 15.14 14.84 -14.28
N LEU A 60 15.91 14.27 -13.34
CA LEU A 60 15.39 13.32 -12.36
C LEU A 60 14.17 13.85 -11.60
N ALA A 61 14.20 15.12 -11.19
CA ALA A 61 13.11 15.74 -10.45
C ALA A 61 11.79 15.78 -11.26
N GLU A 62 11.88 16.01 -12.56
CA GLU A 62 10.73 16.05 -13.47
C GLU A 62 10.19 14.65 -13.74
N VAL A 63 11.08 13.69 -14.03
CA VAL A 63 10.69 12.28 -14.22
C VAL A 63 9.98 11.74 -12.99
N VAL A 64 10.55 12.00 -11.81
CA VAL A 64 9.93 11.58 -10.55
C VAL A 64 8.61 12.31 -10.32
N SER A 65 8.51 13.61 -10.59
CA SER A 65 7.27 14.36 -10.33
C SER A 65 6.09 13.95 -11.21
N GLN A 66 6.35 13.53 -12.46
CA GLN A 66 5.34 13.09 -13.43
C GLN A 66 4.78 11.69 -13.16
N ARG A 67 5.42 10.90 -12.28
CA ARG A 67 4.99 9.54 -11.99
C ARG A 67 3.56 9.49 -11.42
N THR A 68 2.84 8.41 -11.72
CA THR A 68 1.59 8.09 -11.04
C THR A 68 1.86 7.72 -9.57
N LYS A 69 1.16 8.37 -8.65
CA LYS A 69 1.26 8.15 -7.20
C LYS A 69 0.05 7.33 -6.73
N LEU A 70 0.23 6.02 -6.60
CA LEU A 70 -0.86 5.07 -6.34
C LEU A 70 -1.63 5.31 -5.03
N LEU A 71 -0.98 5.95 -4.06
CA LEU A 71 -1.53 6.25 -2.73
C LEU A 71 -1.64 7.76 -2.49
N GLN A 72 -1.73 8.55 -3.56
CA GLN A 72 -1.85 10.01 -3.46
C GLN A 72 -3.07 10.39 -2.63
N GLY A 73 -2.82 11.14 -1.54
CA GLY A 73 -3.87 11.60 -0.63
C GLY A 73 -4.30 10.57 0.42
N SER A 74 -3.86 9.32 0.31
CA SER A 74 -4.15 8.29 1.30
C SER A 74 -3.40 8.54 2.61
N ARG A 75 -4.06 8.28 3.74
CA ARG A 75 -3.45 8.27 5.07
C ARG A 75 -3.24 6.85 5.55
N ILE A 76 -2.01 6.53 5.93
CA ILE A 76 -1.60 5.20 6.35
C ILE A 76 -1.08 5.24 7.78
N LEU A 77 -1.67 4.41 8.64
CA LEU A 77 -1.15 4.12 9.97
C LEU A 77 -0.22 2.91 9.88
N ALA A 78 1.08 3.12 10.06
CA ALA A 78 2.05 2.04 10.09
C ALA A 78 2.31 1.58 11.53
N VAL A 79 1.88 0.37 11.85
CA VAL A 79 2.08 -0.24 13.17
C VAL A 79 3.31 -1.14 13.11
N VAL A 80 4.45 -0.62 13.56
CA VAL A 80 5.75 -1.29 13.43
C VAL A 80 6.43 -1.38 14.79
N LYS A 81 6.74 -2.60 15.23
CA LYS A 81 7.51 -2.80 16.47
C LYS A 81 8.91 -2.20 16.32
N LYS A 82 9.37 -1.52 17.37
CA LYS A 82 10.69 -0.86 17.41
C LYS A 82 11.87 -1.80 17.09
N SER A 83 11.73 -3.09 17.38
CA SER A 83 12.74 -4.12 17.10
C SER A 83 12.91 -4.47 15.61
N VAL A 84 11.90 -4.18 14.76
CA VAL A 84 11.90 -4.53 13.32
C VAL A 84 11.91 -3.27 12.43
N GLU A 85 12.03 -2.09 13.05
CA GLU A 85 11.91 -0.79 12.38
C GLU A 85 12.87 -0.66 11.19
N SER A 86 14.14 -1.06 11.33
CA SER A 86 15.15 -0.94 10.27
C SER A 86 14.79 -1.73 9.00
N LYS A 87 14.22 -2.94 9.15
CA LYS A 87 13.79 -3.77 8.02
C LYS A 87 12.53 -3.19 7.35
N LYS A 88 11.68 -2.52 8.12
CA LYS A 88 10.39 -1.99 7.68
C LYS A 88 10.46 -0.55 7.16
N MET A 89 11.60 0.13 7.32
CA MET A 89 11.87 1.43 6.69
C MET A 89 11.73 1.39 5.17
N ALA A 90 11.98 0.25 4.54
CA ALA A 90 11.76 0.08 3.10
C ALA A 90 10.27 0.30 2.71
N TYR A 91 9.32 -0.24 3.48
CA TYR A 91 7.89 -0.08 3.21
C TYR A 91 7.39 1.32 3.57
N VAL A 92 7.92 1.91 4.65
CA VAL A 92 7.67 3.32 4.96
C VAL A 92 8.12 4.22 3.81
N PHE A 93 9.30 3.94 3.24
CA PHE A 93 9.78 4.64 2.06
C PHE A 93 8.84 4.44 0.86
N LEU A 94 8.45 3.19 0.56
CA LEU A 94 7.58 2.88 -0.57
C LEU A 94 6.22 3.58 -0.45
N ALA A 95 5.61 3.56 0.75
CA ALA A 95 4.35 4.23 1.02
C ALA A 95 4.43 5.75 0.76
N ARG A 96 5.50 6.41 1.24
CA ARG A 96 5.74 7.84 0.94
C ARG A 96 6.02 8.08 -0.54
N ALA A 97 6.82 7.22 -1.18
CA ALA A 97 7.13 7.33 -2.60
C ALA A 97 5.87 7.20 -3.48
N LEU A 98 4.89 6.44 -3.03
CA LEU A 98 3.58 6.28 -3.66
C LEU A 98 2.60 7.42 -3.35
N GLY A 99 2.99 8.42 -2.55
CA GLY A 99 2.19 9.62 -2.29
C GLY A 99 1.35 9.60 -1.01
N ALA A 100 1.53 8.58 -0.15
CA ALA A 100 0.81 8.48 1.10
C ALA A 100 1.37 9.40 2.20
N SER A 101 0.49 9.85 3.09
CA SER A 101 0.88 10.38 4.40
C SER A 101 0.98 9.24 5.41
N LEU A 102 2.01 9.26 6.27
CA LEU A 102 2.22 8.19 7.26
C LEU A 102 2.23 8.71 8.69
N THR A 103 1.47 8.03 9.53
CA THR A 103 1.58 8.09 10.99
C THR A 103 2.15 6.78 11.48
N ARG A 104 3.12 6.81 12.39
CA ARG A 104 3.75 5.61 12.95
C ARG A 104 3.19 5.36 14.33
N ALA A 105 2.97 4.09 14.65
CA ALA A 105 2.68 3.61 15.99
C ALA A 105 3.57 2.40 16.29
N TYR A 106 4.10 2.32 17.51
CA TYR A 106 5.02 1.26 17.93
C TYR A 106 4.33 0.16 18.75
N SER A 107 3.07 0.38 19.15
CA SER A 107 2.22 -0.59 19.84
C SER A 107 0.79 -0.56 19.31
N VAL A 108 0.04 -1.63 19.61
CA VAL A 108 -1.39 -1.71 19.27
C VAL A 108 -2.19 -0.64 20.03
N ASP A 109 -1.81 -0.34 21.27
CA ASP A 109 -2.50 0.65 22.09
C ASP A 109 -2.27 2.07 21.55
N GLU A 110 -1.04 2.40 21.14
CA GLU A 110 -0.72 3.67 20.50
C GLU A 110 -1.47 3.81 19.17
N ALA A 111 -1.57 2.73 18.40
CA ALA A 111 -2.35 2.70 17.17
C ALA A 111 -3.84 2.94 17.42
N LYS A 112 -4.44 2.34 18.45
CA LYS A 112 -5.85 2.59 18.83
C LYS A 112 -6.10 4.04 19.21
N VAL A 113 -5.19 4.64 19.98
CA VAL A 113 -5.27 6.06 20.36
C VAL A 113 -5.16 6.93 19.10
N ALA A 114 -4.23 6.63 18.20
CA ALA A 114 -4.05 7.37 16.96
C ALA A 114 -5.28 7.29 16.04
N VAL A 115 -5.92 6.12 15.93
CA VAL A 115 -7.16 5.94 15.15
C VAL A 115 -8.28 6.82 15.72
N LYS A 116 -8.53 6.74 17.03
CA LYS A 116 -9.57 7.56 17.69
C LYS A 116 -9.31 9.05 17.52
N ALA A 117 -8.08 9.50 17.77
CA ALA A 117 -7.71 10.91 17.60
C ALA A 117 -7.88 11.39 16.15
N ALA A 118 -7.57 10.53 15.18
CA ALA A 118 -7.75 10.83 13.76
C ALA A 118 -9.24 10.91 13.36
N GLU A 119 -10.09 10.05 13.93
CA GLU A 119 -11.55 10.10 13.75
C GLU A 119 -12.17 11.35 14.37
N GLU A 120 -11.78 11.69 15.60
CA GLU A 120 -12.23 12.91 16.29
C GLU A 120 -11.79 14.18 15.54
N ALA A 121 -10.60 14.17 14.93
CA ALA A 121 -10.11 15.26 14.09
C ALA A 121 -10.77 15.31 12.70
N GLY A 122 -11.71 14.40 12.38
CA GLY A 122 -12.37 14.32 11.09
C GLY A 122 -11.46 13.88 9.93
N GLN A 123 -10.32 13.27 10.25
CA GLN A 123 -9.34 12.80 9.27
C GLN A 123 -9.01 11.31 9.51
N PRO A 124 -9.93 10.38 9.24
CA PRO A 124 -9.69 8.96 9.46
C PRO A 124 -8.53 8.42 8.60
N PHE A 125 -7.92 7.31 9.03
CA PHE A 125 -6.94 6.60 8.21
C PHE A 125 -7.64 5.77 7.13
N ASP A 126 -7.05 5.71 5.94
CA ASP A 126 -7.56 4.89 4.84
C ASP A 126 -7.00 3.46 4.89
N TRP A 127 -5.79 3.32 5.41
CA TRP A 127 -5.06 2.06 5.50
C TRP A 127 -4.35 1.91 6.84
N VAL A 128 -4.28 0.67 7.33
CA VAL A 128 -3.33 0.25 8.35
C VAL A 128 -2.31 -0.68 7.71
N TYR A 129 -1.03 -0.34 7.83
CA TYR A 129 0.05 -1.25 7.50
C TYR A 129 0.40 -2.08 8.74
N VAL A 130 0.26 -3.39 8.63
CA VAL A 130 0.41 -4.33 9.75
C VAL A 130 1.49 -5.36 9.48
N ASP A 131 2.39 -5.56 10.46
CA ASP A 131 3.35 -6.67 10.45
C ASP A 131 2.68 -7.99 10.87
N GLY A 132 1.87 -8.55 9.97
CA GLY A 132 1.23 -9.86 10.10
C GLY A 132 -0.16 -9.88 10.75
N LYS A 133 -0.93 -10.92 10.44
CA LYS A 133 -2.37 -11.09 10.73
C LYS A 133 -2.79 -10.91 12.21
N SER A 134 -1.85 -11.03 13.14
CA SER A 134 -2.15 -10.96 14.59
C SER A 134 -2.51 -9.54 15.07
N VAL A 135 -1.99 -8.50 14.43
CA VAL A 135 -2.20 -7.11 14.88
C VAL A 135 -3.48 -6.52 14.26
N GLU A 136 -3.87 -6.97 13.06
CA GLU A 136 -5.17 -6.65 12.45
C GLU A 136 -6.32 -7.04 13.37
N GLN A 137 -6.30 -8.29 13.84
CA GLN A 137 -7.32 -8.80 14.76
C GLN A 137 -7.36 -7.97 16.04
N ALA A 138 -6.22 -7.58 16.60
CA ALA A 138 -6.16 -6.81 17.84
C ALA A 138 -6.61 -5.33 17.68
N LEU A 139 -6.44 -4.74 16.50
CA LEU A 139 -6.84 -3.36 16.18
C LEU A 139 -8.34 -3.26 15.88
N PHE A 140 -8.89 -4.22 15.15
CA PHE A 140 -10.29 -4.23 14.72
C PHE A 140 -11.21 -5.09 15.59
N SER A 141 -10.68 -5.81 16.60
CA SER A 141 -11.50 -6.49 17.60
C SER A 141 -12.05 -5.50 18.64
N THR A 142 -13.11 -4.80 18.27
CA THR A 142 -14.06 -4.21 19.22
C THR A 142 -15.45 -4.58 18.73
N GLY A 143 -16.01 -5.67 19.28
CA GLY A 143 -17.44 -5.99 19.11
C GLY A 143 -17.89 -7.44 18.87
N SER A 144 -17.07 -8.48 19.02
CA SER A 144 -17.56 -9.87 19.06
C SER A 144 -17.35 -10.53 20.42
N THR A 145 -17.96 -9.96 21.44
CA THR A 145 -18.31 -10.73 22.65
C THR A 145 -19.60 -11.50 22.39
N THR A 146 -19.46 -12.76 21.95
CA THR A 146 -20.29 -13.93 22.32
C THR A 146 -19.70 -15.10 21.53
N GLY A 147 -19.00 -16.06 22.14
CA GLY A 147 -19.58 -16.98 23.10
C GLY A 147 -19.89 -18.28 22.37
N GLY A 148 -19.20 -19.36 22.74
CA GLY A 148 -19.40 -20.67 22.14
C GLY A 148 -20.79 -21.28 22.39
N ASN A 149 -21.10 -22.26 21.54
CA ASN A 149 -22.09 -23.33 21.70
C ASN A 149 -23.62 -23.03 21.72
N LYS A 150 -24.33 -23.84 20.89
CA LYS A 150 -25.70 -24.38 21.05
C LYS A 150 -26.95 -23.49 20.77
N LYS A 151 -27.58 -23.76 19.61
CA LYS A 151 -28.96 -24.28 19.44
C LYS A 151 -30.15 -23.51 20.10
N ARG A 152 -30.96 -22.79 19.29
CA ARG A 152 -32.46 -22.82 19.18
C ARG A 152 -33.16 -21.44 18.97
N LYS A 153 -33.89 -21.35 17.85
CA LYS A 153 -35.35 -21.06 17.65
C LYS A 153 -36.00 -19.70 18.06
N ARG A 154 -36.55 -19.04 17.02
CA ARG A 154 -37.78 -18.20 16.90
C ARG A 154 -37.87 -16.78 17.52
N ALA A 155 -37.96 -15.81 16.59
CA ALA A 155 -38.91 -14.69 16.42
C ALA A 155 -39.72 -14.14 17.63
N SER A 156 -39.58 -12.83 17.88
CA SER A 156 -40.66 -11.81 17.81
C SER A 156 -40.17 -10.43 18.31
N MET A 157 -40.44 -9.37 17.55
CA MET A 157 -40.37 -7.94 17.95
C MET A 157 -41.43 -7.65 19.06
N PRO A 158 -41.25 -6.61 19.93
CA PRO A 158 -41.56 -5.21 19.57
C PRO A 158 -40.62 -4.12 20.15
N ALA A 159 -40.80 -2.90 19.63
CA ALA A 159 -40.10 -1.61 19.80
C ALA A 159 -40.29 -0.95 21.20
N PRO A 160 -39.98 0.36 21.44
CA PRO A 160 -39.10 1.35 20.79
C PRO A 160 -38.13 2.08 21.78
N GLY A 161 -37.06 2.69 21.26
CA GLY A 161 -36.38 3.79 21.94
C GLY A 161 -34.93 3.50 22.39
N ALA A 162 -34.09 4.49 22.12
CA ALA A 162 -32.65 4.57 22.40
C ALA A 162 -31.79 3.55 21.65
N GLU A 163 -31.17 4.01 20.56
CA GLU A 163 -29.73 3.86 20.37
C GLU A 163 -29.31 4.83 19.27
N ALA A 164 -28.50 5.82 19.65
CA ALA A 164 -27.69 6.55 18.70
C ALA A 164 -26.75 5.51 18.08
N SER A 165 -27.15 4.95 16.95
CA SER A 165 -26.28 4.10 16.14
C SER A 165 -25.14 5.00 15.69
N GLU A 166 -24.01 4.89 16.38
CA GLU A 166 -22.74 5.43 15.91
C GLU A 166 -22.60 5.07 14.43
N PRO A 167 -22.32 6.05 13.55
CA PRO A 167 -22.21 5.77 12.13
C PRO A 167 -21.14 4.69 11.95
N PRO A 168 -21.40 3.66 11.11
CA PRO A 168 -20.50 2.54 10.97
C PRO A 168 -19.13 3.08 10.58
N LEU A 169 -18.15 2.88 11.46
CA LEU A 169 -16.77 3.30 11.25
C LEU A 169 -16.35 2.80 9.86
N LYS A 170 -15.90 3.71 9.00
CA LYS A 170 -15.34 3.35 7.69
C LYS A 170 -14.29 2.29 7.94
N LYS A 171 -14.53 1.06 7.45
CA LYS A 171 -13.63 -0.07 7.68
C LYS A 171 -12.24 0.31 7.14
N ILE A 172 -11.29 0.55 8.06
CA ILE A 172 -9.91 0.87 7.67
C ILE A 172 -9.32 -0.38 7.03
N ARG A 173 -8.78 -0.24 5.83
CA ARG A 173 -8.26 -1.37 5.04
C ARG A 173 -6.90 -1.81 5.54
N THR A 174 -6.55 -3.08 5.36
CA THR A 174 -5.21 -3.56 5.68
C THR A 174 -4.31 -3.58 4.45
N LEU A 175 -3.07 -3.13 4.62
CA LEU A 175 -2.02 -3.14 3.61
C LEU A 175 -0.85 -4.00 4.11
N ASP A 176 -0.59 -5.13 3.46
CA ASP A 176 0.54 -6.00 3.76
C ASP A 176 1.67 -5.87 2.70
N ASP A 177 2.77 -6.58 2.93
CA ASP A 177 3.96 -6.56 2.08
C ASP A 177 3.65 -7.04 0.65
N GLU A 178 2.82 -8.09 0.51
CA GLU A 178 2.50 -8.69 -0.78
C GLU A 178 1.55 -7.80 -1.59
N LEU A 179 0.52 -7.23 -0.95
CA LEU A 179 -0.39 -6.26 -1.56
C LEU A 179 0.37 -5.04 -2.08
N PHE A 180 1.39 -4.57 -1.35
CA PHE A 180 2.30 -3.52 -1.82
C PHE A 180 3.08 -3.95 -3.08
N ILE A 181 3.69 -5.13 -3.04
CA ILE A 181 4.52 -5.63 -4.13
C ILE A 181 3.68 -5.82 -5.38
N GLN A 182 2.55 -6.50 -5.26
CA GLN A 182 1.63 -6.77 -6.35
C GLN A 182 1.02 -5.49 -6.90
N SER A 183 0.63 -4.52 -6.05
CA SER A 183 0.15 -3.21 -6.52
C SER A 183 1.20 -2.45 -7.32
N LEU A 184 2.47 -2.52 -6.92
CA LEU A 184 3.58 -1.90 -7.64
C LEU A 184 3.86 -2.57 -9.00
N ILE A 185 3.79 -3.90 -9.06
CA ILE A 185 3.93 -4.66 -10.31
C ILE A 185 2.74 -4.38 -11.24
N LEU A 186 1.54 -4.31 -10.68
CA LEU A 186 0.29 -4.03 -11.39
C LEU A 186 0.18 -2.56 -11.81
N GLY A 187 0.94 -1.65 -11.22
CA GLY A 187 0.87 -0.22 -11.50
C GLY A 187 -0.47 0.44 -11.10
N ARG A 188 -1.26 -0.23 -10.25
CA ARG A 188 -2.46 0.31 -9.60
C ARG A 188 -2.56 -0.27 -8.19
N LEU A 189 -3.25 0.42 -7.31
CA LEU A 189 -3.57 -0.14 -6.00
C LEU A 189 -4.59 -1.27 -6.17
N ILE A 190 -4.26 -2.44 -5.62
CA ILE A 190 -5.16 -3.60 -5.53
C ILE A 190 -6.06 -3.38 -4.30
N GLU A 191 -7.36 -3.61 -4.45
CA GLU A 191 -8.30 -3.47 -3.35
C GLU A 191 -8.30 -4.71 -2.44
N GLU A 192 -8.72 -4.52 -1.19
CA GLU A 192 -8.79 -5.61 -0.22
C GLU A 192 -9.85 -6.64 -0.67
N GLY A 193 -9.41 -7.88 -0.91
CA GLY A 193 -10.25 -8.96 -1.44
C GLY A 193 -10.18 -9.16 -2.96
N GLU A 194 -9.42 -8.34 -3.69
CA GLU A 194 -9.10 -8.58 -5.11
C GLU A 194 -7.93 -9.57 -5.29
N MET A 195 -7.08 -9.75 -4.29
CA MET A 195 -5.93 -10.67 -4.32
C MET A 195 -6.34 -12.12 -4.08
#